data_AF-A0A9D4YVX6-F1
#
_entry.id   AF-A0A9D4YVX6-F1
#
_cell.length_a   1.000
_cell.length_b   1.000
_cell.length_c   1.000
_cell.angle_alpha   90.00
_cell.angle_beta   90.00
_cell.angle_gamma   90.00
#
_symmetry.space_group_name_H-M   'P 1'
#
loop_
_entity.id
_entity.type
_entity.pdbx_description
1 polymer ?
#
loop_
_entity_poly.entity_id
_entity_poly.type
_entity_poly.pdbx_seq_one_letter_code
_entity_poly.pdbx_strand_id
1 'polypeptide(L)'
;MQLKADISALMTTLPPDLLLHIFSLLSAGDLAAMSMQDTYLRQVAADTSMWEPLSLARWPGADAERHYGGDWHSLYMARAPLPLGFPLAADRIHTVTAVQQQQQGVVGVGPAGTRVLAASSGGGGGSFTLLPQLAFEDVMRQTFIAGLACAKDKAVRRTAEWRGLKQDLTWWATERPVVVVAFIRGTHEAIAGGTQRGLSDTAWRRSAVAFLQDLGLLAGAHASVVNRIDAEAALLDRAFSSSAQCGRPAAPDGVPAAHWWFN
;
A
#
# COMPACT_ATOMS: atom_id res chain seq x y z
N MET A 1 15.72 -36.65 -19.69
CA MET A 1 16.97 -35.85 -19.57
C MET A 1 17.34 -35.18 -20.89
N GLN A 2 17.25 -35.87 -22.04
CA GLN A 2 17.54 -35.30 -23.38
C GLN A 2 16.90 -33.93 -23.65
N LEU A 3 15.59 -33.80 -23.41
CA LEU A 3 14.82 -32.59 -23.73
C LEU A 3 15.31 -31.31 -23.01
N LYS A 4 15.87 -31.44 -21.81
CA LYS A 4 16.43 -30.28 -21.08
C LYS A 4 17.73 -29.79 -21.70
N ALA A 5 18.57 -30.70 -22.19
CA ALA A 5 19.82 -30.35 -22.85
C ALA A 5 19.55 -29.66 -24.19
N ASP A 6 18.54 -30.13 -24.94
CA ASP A 6 18.19 -29.58 -26.25
C ASP A 6 17.66 -28.13 -26.14
N ILE A 7 16.86 -27.82 -25.11
CA ILE A 7 16.35 -26.46 -24.86
C ILE A 7 17.49 -25.52 -24.45
N SER A 8 18.41 -25.95 -23.58
CA SER A 8 19.55 -25.12 -23.18
C SER A 8 20.44 -24.79 -24.37
N ALA A 9 20.72 -25.77 -25.23
CA ALA A 9 21.50 -25.56 -26.45
C ALA A 9 20.80 -24.56 -27.39
N LEU A 10 19.48 -24.71 -27.59
CA LEU A 10 18.70 -23.78 -28.41
C LEU A 10 18.77 -22.34 -27.87
N MET A 11 18.58 -22.16 -26.56
CA MET A 11 18.61 -20.83 -25.93
C MET A 11 19.97 -20.14 -26.13
N THR A 12 21.09 -20.87 -26.06
CA THR A 12 22.41 -20.27 -26.29
C THR A 12 22.68 -19.84 -27.74
N THR A 13 21.89 -20.33 -28.71
CA THR A 13 22.01 -19.92 -30.12
C THR A 13 21.18 -18.70 -30.49
N LEU A 14 20.30 -18.25 -29.59
CA LEU A 14 19.43 -17.10 -29.85
C LEU A 14 20.21 -15.77 -29.70
N PRO A 15 19.91 -14.77 -30.57
CA PRO A 15 20.39 -13.41 -30.39
C PRO A 15 20.02 -12.84 -29.01
N PRO A 16 20.88 -12.01 -28.39
CA PRO A 16 20.61 -11.42 -27.08
C PRO A 16 19.25 -10.72 -26.98
N ASP A 17 18.85 -9.97 -27.99
CA ASP A 17 17.58 -9.23 -28.00
C ASP A 17 16.35 -10.14 -27.90
N LEU A 18 16.39 -11.29 -28.59
CA LEU A 18 15.31 -12.28 -28.50
C LEU A 18 15.30 -12.99 -27.15
N LEU A 19 16.47 -13.25 -26.58
CA LEU A 19 16.56 -13.82 -25.23
C LEU A 19 16.05 -12.85 -24.17
N LEU A 20 16.37 -11.55 -24.27
CA LEU A 20 15.85 -10.51 -23.39
C LEU A 20 14.32 -10.45 -23.50
N HIS A 21 13.76 -10.55 -24.71
CA HIS A 21 12.31 -10.61 -24.89
C HIS A 21 11.71 -11.86 -24.23
N ILE A 22 12.29 -13.05 -24.42
CA ILE A 22 11.83 -14.28 -23.75
C ILE A 22 11.94 -14.13 -22.23
N PHE A 23 13.05 -13.60 -21.72
CA PHE A 23 13.31 -13.38 -20.31
C PHE A 23 12.30 -12.41 -19.70
N SER A 24 11.87 -11.39 -20.45
CA SER A 24 10.82 -10.46 -20.01
C SER A 24 9.46 -11.13 -19.75
N LEU A 25 9.25 -12.34 -20.29
CA LEU A 25 8.01 -13.12 -20.12
C LEU A 25 8.12 -14.16 -18.99
N LEU A 26 9.31 -14.38 -18.45
CA LEU A 26 9.56 -15.39 -17.42
C LEU A 26 9.32 -14.83 -16.01
N SER A 27 8.96 -15.73 -15.08
CA SER A 27 8.91 -15.37 -13.67
C SER A 27 10.33 -15.18 -13.11
N ALA A 28 10.45 -14.47 -11.99
CA ALA A 28 11.70 -14.34 -11.23
C ALA A 28 12.43 -15.68 -11.01
N GLY A 29 11.65 -16.70 -10.63
CA GLY A 29 12.18 -18.03 -10.31
C GLY A 29 12.68 -18.74 -11.56
N ASP A 30 11.96 -18.60 -12.68
CA ASP A 30 12.36 -19.17 -13.97
C ASP A 30 13.61 -18.47 -14.50
N LEU A 31 13.70 -17.14 -14.39
CA LEU A 31 14.88 -16.37 -14.73
C LEU A 31 16.10 -16.80 -13.91
N ALA A 32 15.94 -16.93 -12.60
CA ALA A 32 17.00 -17.43 -11.73
C ALA A 32 17.43 -18.85 -12.14
N ALA A 33 16.47 -19.76 -12.37
CA ALA A 33 16.75 -21.12 -12.81
C ALA A 33 17.46 -21.17 -14.18
N MET A 34 17.11 -20.29 -15.11
CA MET A 34 17.75 -20.15 -16.42
C MET A 34 19.18 -19.60 -16.31
N SER A 35 19.38 -18.56 -15.48
CA SER A 35 20.70 -17.96 -15.25
C SER A 35 21.73 -18.90 -14.57
N MET A 36 21.24 -19.95 -13.90
CA MET A 36 22.09 -20.98 -13.30
C MET A 36 22.52 -22.07 -14.29
N GLN A 37 21.80 -22.24 -15.41
CA GLN A 37 22.07 -23.32 -16.36
C GLN A 37 23.30 -23.06 -17.24
N ASP A 38 23.57 -21.79 -17.56
CA ASP A 38 24.63 -21.43 -18.49
C ASP A 38 25.22 -20.04 -18.23
N THR A 39 26.49 -19.84 -18.60
CA THR A 39 27.22 -18.57 -18.36
C THR A 39 26.73 -17.45 -19.28
N TYR A 40 26.39 -17.75 -20.53
CA TYR A 40 25.85 -16.77 -21.47
C TYR A 40 24.45 -16.32 -21.02
N LEU A 41 23.58 -17.25 -20.63
CA LEU A 41 22.26 -16.92 -20.08
C LEU A 41 22.37 -16.06 -18.81
N ARG A 42 23.37 -16.30 -17.97
CA ARG A 42 23.68 -15.45 -16.82
C ARG A 42 24.10 -14.04 -17.21
N GLN A 43 24.91 -13.90 -18.25
CA GLN A 43 25.32 -12.59 -18.75
C GLN A 43 24.14 -11.80 -19.32
N VAL A 44 23.25 -12.47 -20.07
CA VAL A 44 22.02 -11.85 -20.58
C VAL A 44 21.09 -11.43 -19.44
N ALA A 45 20.91 -12.28 -18.42
CA ALA A 45 20.12 -11.94 -17.23
C ALA A 45 20.73 -10.81 -16.39
N ALA A 46 22.03 -10.55 -16.53
CA ALA A 46 22.72 -9.46 -15.84
C ALA A 46 22.53 -8.09 -16.54
N ASP A 47 21.87 -8.05 -17.70
CA ASP A 47 21.54 -6.80 -18.38
C ASP A 47 20.61 -5.96 -17.49
N THR A 48 21.00 -4.73 -17.17
CA THR A 48 20.21 -3.84 -16.31
C THR A 48 18.93 -3.35 -16.99
N SER A 49 18.92 -3.28 -18.32
CA SER A 49 17.83 -2.68 -19.11
C SER A 49 16.54 -3.52 -19.09
N MET A 50 16.62 -4.83 -18.81
CA MET A 50 15.44 -5.70 -18.73
C MET A 50 14.67 -5.58 -17.40
N TRP A 51 15.35 -5.18 -16.32
CA TRP A 51 14.76 -5.24 -14.97
C TRP A 51 13.73 -4.16 -14.71
N GLU A 52 13.85 -2.99 -15.35
CA GLU A 52 12.85 -1.93 -15.25
C GLU A 52 11.50 -2.36 -15.85
N PRO A 53 11.41 -2.77 -17.13
CA PRO A 53 10.16 -3.28 -17.70
C PRO A 53 9.56 -4.45 -16.91
N LEU A 54 10.40 -5.40 -16.46
CA LEU A 54 9.97 -6.54 -15.64
C LEU A 54 9.37 -6.12 -14.29
N SER A 55 10.01 -5.16 -13.63
CA SER A 55 9.54 -4.61 -12.35
C SER A 55 8.22 -3.87 -12.52
N LEU A 56 8.10 -3.03 -13.54
CA LEU A 56 6.89 -2.25 -13.81
C LEU A 56 5.72 -3.12 -14.29
N ALA A 57 5.99 -4.19 -15.03
CA ALA A 57 4.97 -5.16 -15.41
C ALA A 57 4.37 -5.88 -14.20
N ARG A 58 5.20 -6.18 -13.19
CA ARG A 58 4.77 -6.86 -11.96
C ARG A 58 4.20 -5.92 -10.90
N TRP A 59 4.76 -4.72 -10.79
CA TRP A 59 4.39 -3.68 -9.84
C TRP A 59 4.24 -2.34 -10.56
N PRO A 60 3.08 -2.07 -11.17
CA PRO A 60 2.84 -0.80 -11.85
C PRO A 60 3.00 0.39 -10.91
N GLY A 61 3.82 1.36 -11.31
CA GLY A 61 4.12 2.54 -10.50
C GLY A 61 5.21 2.34 -9.44
N ALA A 62 5.93 1.21 -9.47
CA ALA A 62 7.14 1.04 -8.66
C ALA A 62 8.18 2.13 -8.95
N ASP A 63 8.94 2.50 -7.92
CA ASP A 63 9.99 3.53 -7.99
C ASP A 63 11.29 2.96 -7.40
N ALA A 64 12.28 2.73 -8.27
CA ALA A 64 13.60 2.25 -7.89
C ALA A 64 14.49 3.33 -7.26
N GLU A 65 14.24 4.62 -7.50
CA GLU A 65 15.08 5.70 -6.98
C GLU A 65 14.98 5.80 -5.45
N ARG A 66 13.78 5.61 -4.90
CA ARG A 66 13.47 5.86 -3.48
C ARG A 66 14.31 5.01 -2.50
N HIS A 67 14.37 3.70 -2.72
CA HIS A 67 14.99 2.77 -1.78
C HIS A 67 16.16 1.98 -2.38
N TYR A 68 16.29 2.02 -3.71
CA TYR A 68 17.22 1.17 -4.44
C TYR A 68 18.19 2.00 -5.31
N GLY A 69 18.20 3.33 -5.19
CA GLY A 69 19.15 4.19 -5.90
C GLY A 69 19.07 4.09 -7.43
N GLY A 70 17.90 3.75 -7.97
CA GLY A 70 17.68 3.52 -9.40
C GLY A 70 18.01 2.09 -9.87
N ASP A 71 18.43 1.20 -8.97
CA ASP A 71 18.70 -0.20 -9.31
C ASP A 71 17.40 -1.03 -9.32
N TRP A 72 16.84 -1.18 -10.52
CA TRP A 72 15.64 -1.98 -10.77
C TRP A 72 15.83 -3.48 -10.50
N HIS A 73 17.04 -4.01 -10.67
CA HIS A 73 17.32 -5.41 -10.35
C HIS A 73 17.25 -5.63 -8.83
N SER A 74 17.88 -4.74 -8.06
CA SER A 74 17.80 -4.77 -6.59
C SER A 74 16.36 -4.62 -6.08
N LEU A 75 15.57 -3.70 -6.67
CA LEU A 75 14.14 -3.57 -6.35
C LEU A 75 13.40 -4.88 -6.63
N TYR A 76 13.62 -5.48 -7.80
CA TYR A 76 12.92 -6.70 -8.19
C TYR A 76 13.25 -7.85 -7.24
N MET A 77 14.53 -8.05 -6.92
CA MET A 77 14.97 -9.12 -6.03
C MET A 77 14.48 -8.93 -4.60
N ALA A 78 14.38 -7.69 -4.11
CA ALA A 78 13.85 -7.40 -2.79
C ALA A 78 12.33 -7.65 -2.70
N ARG A 79 11.57 -7.32 -3.76
CA ARG A 79 10.11 -7.42 -3.77
C ARG A 79 9.58 -8.78 -4.22
N ALA A 80 10.32 -9.52 -5.04
CA ALA A 80 9.87 -10.79 -5.60
C ALA A 80 9.44 -11.84 -4.56
N PRO A 81 10.10 -11.97 -3.38
CA PRO A 81 9.68 -12.87 -2.32
C PRO A 81 8.45 -12.40 -1.53
N LEU A 82 8.07 -11.12 -1.66
CA LEU A 82 6.97 -10.54 -0.89
C LEU A 82 5.62 -10.93 -1.49
N PRO A 83 4.55 -11.02 -0.67
CA PRO A 83 3.20 -11.18 -1.19
C PRO A 83 2.87 -10.05 -2.17
N LEU A 84 2.40 -10.39 -3.38
CA LEU A 84 2.25 -9.45 -4.51
C LEU A 84 1.48 -8.17 -4.14
N GLY A 85 0.43 -8.30 -3.30
CA GLY A 85 -0.39 -7.16 -2.89
C GLY A 85 0.31 -6.16 -1.97
N PHE A 86 1.40 -6.56 -1.28
CA PHE A 86 2.07 -5.69 -0.31
C PHE A 86 2.85 -4.54 -0.97
N PRO A 87 3.78 -4.78 -1.93
CA PRO A 87 4.47 -3.68 -2.61
C PRO A 87 3.50 -2.72 -3.30
N LEU A 88 2.45 -3.24 -3.95
CA LEU A 88 1.42 -2.44 -4.62
C LEU A 88 0.69 -1.51 -3.63
N ALA A 89 0.28 -2.05 -2.48
CA ALA A 89 -0.37 -1.26 -1.44
C ALA A 89 0.55 -0.17 -0.87
N ALA A 90 1.83 -0.50 -0.63
CA ALA A 90 2.83 0.43 -0.13
C ALA A 90 3.11 1.58 -1.14
N ASP A 91 3.29 1.25 -2.42
CA ASP A 91 3.52 2.24 -3.48
C ASP A 91 2.34 3.19 -3.64
N ARG A 92 1.11 2.66 -3.56
CA ARG A 92 -0.11 3.46 -3.66
C ARG A 92 -0.28 4.40 -2.47
N ILE A 93 -0.04 3.92 -1.24
CA ILE A 93 -0.05 4.78 -0.03
C ILE A 93 1.00 5.88 -0.17
N HIS A 94 2.19 5.53 -0.63
CA HIS A 94 3.25 6.51 -0.83
C HIS A 94 2.85 7.58 -1.84
N THR A 95 2.32 7.17 -2.99
CA THR A 95 1.90 8.08 -4.06
C THR A 95 0.86 9.08 -3.56
N VAL A 96 -0.17 8.58 -2.87
CA VAL A 96 -1.21 9.42 -2.26
C VAL A 96 -0.62 10.36 -1.22
N THR A 97 0.32 9.88 -0.41
CA THR A 97 1.00 10.67 0.62
C THR A 97 1.87 11.79 0.01
N ALA A 98 2.65 11.48 -1.02
CA ALA A 98 3.50 12.44 -1.73
C ALA A 98 2.67 13.56 -2.38
N VAL A 99 1.55 13.21 -3.03
CA VAL A 99 0.61 14.20 -3.59
C VAL A 99 0.06 15.12 -2.50
N GLN A 100 -0.30 14.56 -1.34
CA GLN A 100 -0.83 15.34 -0.21
C GLN A 100 0.24 16.22 0.46
N GLN A 101 1.50 15.79 0.51
CA GLN A 101 2.62 16.61 0.99
C GLN A 101 2.89 17.79 0.05
N GLN A 102 2.87 17.57 -1.28
CA GLN A 102 3.04 18.65 -2.25
C GLN A 102 1.94 19.71 -2.15
N GLN A 103 0.69 19.30 -1.93
CA GLN A 103 -0.43 20.23 -1.73
C GLN A 103 -0.28 21.13 -0.48
N GLN A 104 0.46 20.68 0.55
CA GLN A 104 0.76 21.52 1.71
C GLN A 104 1.82 22.59 1.42
N GLY A 105 2.77 22.30 0.51
CA GLY A 105 3.86 23.21 0.16
C GLY A 105 3.47 24.42 -0.70
N VAL A 106 2.32 24.39 -1.39
CA VAL A 106 1.91 25.43 -2.36
C VAL A 106 1.21 26.64 -1.71
N VAL A 107 0.95 26.62 -0.39
CA VAL A 107 0.27 27.73 0.31
C VAL A 107 1.24 28.84 0.77
N GLY A 108 2.54 28.76 0.41
CA GLY A 108 3.58 29.48 1.14
C GLY A 108 4.60 30.31 0.35
N VAL A 109 4.41 30.69 -0.92
CA VAL A 109 5.26 31.72 -1.56
C VAL A 109 4.45 32.54 -2.58
N GLY A 110 3.62 33.45 -2.08
CA GLY A 110 3.17 34.61 -2.87
C GLY A 110 4.17 35.76 -2.66
N PRO A 111 4.74 36.37 -3.71
CA PRO A 111 5.51 37.59 -3.55
C PRO A 111 4.59 38.68 -2.98
N ALA A 112 5.12 39.43 -2.02
CA ALA A 112 4.43 40.50 -1.35
C ALA A 112 3.75 41.45 -2.35
N GLY A 113 2.42 41.60 -2.24
CA GLY A 113 1.76 42.81 -2.71
C GLY A 113 0.67 42.69 -3.77
N THR A 114 -0.28 41.75 -3.67
CA THR A 114 -1.64 42.02 -4.21
C THR A 114 -2.70 41.33 -3.36
N ARG A 115 -3.34 42.08 -2.45
CA ARG A 115 -4.59 41.65 -1.83
C ARG A 115 -5.69 41.71 -2.89
N VAL A 116 -5.94 40.60 -3.57
CA VAL A 116 -7.19 40.44 -4.34
C VAL A 116 -8.28 40.08 -3.33
N LEU A 117 -9.05 41.10 -2.94
CA LEU A 117 -10.39 40.90 -2.38
C LEU A 117 -11.27 40.38 -3.52
N ALA A 118 -11.34 39.06 -3.68
CA ALA A 118 -12.38 38.44 -4.48
C ALA A 118 -13.65 38.36 -3.62
N ALA A 119 -14.47 39.40 -3.75
CA ALA A 119 -15.89 39.30 -3.43
C ALA A 119 -16.54 38.37 -4.45
N SER A 120 -16.85 37.14 -4.03
CA SER A 120 -17.78 36.25 -4.75
C SER A 120 -18.81 35.71 -3.78
N SER A 121 -19.83 36.54 -3.57
CA SER A 121 -21.15 36.12 -3.13
C SER A 121 -21.80 35.28 -4.23
N GLY A 122 -22.06 34.00 -3.98
CA GLY A 122 -22.91 33.19 -4.87
C GLY A 122 -22.70 31.68 -4.79
N GLY A 123 -23.49 31.03 -3.93
CA GLY A 123 -24.01 29.65 -4.05
C GLY A 123 -23.19 28.58 -4.76
N GLY A 124 -22.60 27.67 -3.98
CA GLY A 124 -22.01 26.41 -4.47
C GLY A 124 -21.08 25.76 -3.46
N GLY A 125 -21.53 25.53 -2.23
CA GLY A 125 -20.76 24.95 -1.12
C GLY A 125 -20.52 23.43 -1.28
N GLY A 126 -19.90 23.01 -2.39
CA GLY A 126 -19.56 21.62 -2.66
C GLY A 126 -18.06 21.37 -2.74
N SER A 127 -17.57 20.52 -1.84
CA SER A 127 -16.53 19.51 -2.14
C SER A 127 -15.05 19.87 -2.30
N PHE A 128 -14.52 20.94 -1.68
CA PHE A 128 -13.06 21.05 -1.46
C PHE A 128 -12.57 20.51 -0.10
N THR A 129 -13.47 20.29 0.86
CA THR A 129 -13.13 19.75 2.20
C THR A 129 -13.06 18.22 2.26
N LEU A 130 -13.58 17.51 1.25
CA LEU A 130 -13.68 16.04 1.23
C LEU A 130 -12.49 15.34 0.57
N LEU A 131 -11.66 16.06 -0.21
CA LEU A 131 -10.55 15.46 -0.96
C LEU A 131 -9.55 14.73 -0.06
N PRO A 132 -9.11 15.27 1.09
CA PRO A 132 -8.21 14.55 1.98
C PRO A 132 -8.85 13.33 2.64
N GLN A 133 -10.17 13.34 2.86
CA GLN A 133 -10.90 12.22 3.46
C GLN A 133 -11.00 11.04 2.51
N LEU A 134 -11.31 11.29 1.23
CA LEU A 134 -11.34 10.26 0.19
C LEU A 134 -9.94 9.67 -0.07
N ALA A 135 -8.92 10.52 -0.10
CA ALA A 135 -7.53 10.07 -0.22
C ALA A 135 -7.12 9.18 0.95
N PHE A 136 -7.49 9.57 2.19
CA PHE A 136 -7.18 8.77 3.36
C PHE A 136 -7.99 7.46 3.43
N GLU A 137 -9.23 7.43 2.93
CA GLU A 137 -9.96 6.18 2.79
C GLU A 137 -9.22 5.19 1.87
N ASP A 138 -8.66 5.66 0.75
CA ASP A 138 -7.82 4.81 -0.10
C ASP A 138 -6.58 4.32 0.65
N VAL A 139 -5.88 5.20 1.38
CA VAL A 139 -4.75 4.83 2.24
C VAL A 139 -5.14 3.72 3.22
N MET A 140 -6.32 3.81 3.84
CA MET A 140 -6.80 2.79 4.78
C MET A 140 -7.16 1.47 4.09
N ARG A 141 -7.72 1.50 2.87
CA ARG A 141 -7.96 0.27 2.08
C ARG A 141 -6.65 -0.42 1.74
N GLN A 142 -5.64 0.33 1.30
CA GLN A 142 -4.31 -0.22 1.04
C GLN A 142 -3.64 -0.73 2.32
N THR A 143 -3.83 -0.03 3.45
CA THR A 143 -3.31 -0.45 4.76
C THR A 143 -3.89 -1.80 5.18
N PHE A 144 -5.18 -2.03 4.92
CA PHE A 144 -5.80 -3.33 5.14
C PHE A 144 -5.14 -4.43 4.30
N ILE A 145 -4.93 -4.20 2.99
CA ILE A 145 -4.25 -5.15 2.09
C ILE A 145 -2.82 -5.45 2.58
N ALA A 146 -2.07 -4.41 2.95
CA ALA A 146 -0.72 -4.55 3.47
C ALA A 146 -0.71 -5.32 4.81
N GLY A 147 -1.68 -5.05 5.68
CA GLY A 147 -1.88 -5.74 6.95
C GLY A 147 -2.14 -7.24 6.76
N LEU A 148 -3.00 -7.61 5.81
CA LEU A 148 -3.25 -9.01 5.44
C LEU A 148 -1.99 -9.72 4.96
N ALA A 149 -1.20 -9.06 4.12
CA ALA A 149 0.08 -9.61 3.66
C ALA A 149 1.06 -9.82 4.83
N CYS A 150 1.15 -8.86 5.76
CA CYS A 150 1.99 -8.94 6.95
C CYS A 150 1.51 -9.98 7.98
N ALA A 151 0.22 -10.28 8.00
CA ALA A 151 -0.36 -11.34 8.82
C ALA A 151 0.02 -12.72 8.28
N LYS A 152 0.02 -12.89 6.95
CA LYS A 152 0.43 -14.12 6.27
C LYS A 152 1.94 -14.34 6.36
N ASP A 153 2.73 -13.28 6.18
CA ASP A 153 4.18 -13.33 6.25
C ASP A 153 4.75 -12.19 7.11
N LYS A 154 5.29 -12.56 8.28
CA LYS A 154 5.90 -11.60 9.22
C LYS A 154 7.26 -11.09 8.74
N ALA A 155 7.93 -11.78 7.81
CA ALA A 155 9.24 -11.35 7.29
C ALA A 155 9.14 -10.01 6.54
N VAL A 156 7.96 -9.71 5.97
CA VAL A 156 7.63 -8.42 5.34
C VAL A 156 7.96 -7.22 6.24
N ARG A 157 7.81 -7.36 7.56
CA ARG A 157 8.07 -6.27 8.53
C ARG A 157 9.53 -5.84 8.61
N ARG A 158 10.45 -6.56 7.97
CA ARG A 158 11.90 -6.27 7.98
C ARG A 158 12.36 -5.60 6.69
N THR A 159 11.48 -5.36 5.72
CA THR A 159 11.86 -4.83 4.41
C THR A 159 11.96 -3.29 4.39
N ALA A 160 12.47 -2.73 3.29
CA ALA A 160 12.49 -1.29 3.07
C ALA A 160 11.07 -0.74 2.85
N GLU A 161 10.24 -1.46 2.11
CA GLU A 161 8.83 -1.12 1.83
C GLU A 161 8.03 -0.97 3.12
N TRP A 162 8.23 -1.87 4.09
CA TRP A 162 7.58 -1.76 5.39
C TRP A 162 7.96 -0.47 6.14
N ARG A 163 9.24 -0.11 6.11
CA ARG A 163 9.73 1.12 6.75
C ARG A 163 9.15 2.36 6.06
N GLY A 164 9.10 2.36 4.73
CA GLY A 164 8.47 3.42 3.93
C GLY A 164 6.97 3.56 4.25
N LEU A 165 6.23 2.45 4.24
CA LEU A 165 4.81 2.40 4.63
C LEU A 165 4.58 2.99 6.03
N LYS A 166 5.40 2.59 7.00
CA LYS A 166 5.31 3.11 8.37
C LYS A 166 5.56 4.62 8.43
N GLN A 167 6.55 5.11 7.68
CA GLN A 167 6.84 6.55 7.60
C GLN A 167 5.65 7.33 7.03
N ASP A 168 5.08 6.86 5.91
CA ASP A 168 3.95 7.49 5.24
C ASP A 168 2.71 7.53 6.16
N LEU A 169 2.40 6.44 6.87
CA LEU A 169 1.28 6.38 7.81
C LEU A 169 1.51 7.22 9.08
N THR A 170 2.76 7.27 9.57
CA THR A 170 3.13 8.15 10.70
C THR A 170 2.96 9.62 10.32
N TRP A 171 3.29 9.99 9.08
CA TRP A 171 3.05 11.33 8.56
C TRP A 171 1.56 11.69 8.58
N TRP A 172 0.68 10.81 8.10
CA TRP A 172 -0.77 11.04 8.14
C TRP A 172 -1.29 11.27 9.55
N ALA A 173 -0.84 10.46 10.52
CA ALA A 173 -1.24 10.62 11.91
C ALA A 173 -0.70 11.91 12.53
N THR A 174 0.51 12.34 12.17
CA THR A 174 1.15 13.51 12.76
C THR A 174 0.64 14.82 12.15
N GLU A 175 0.59 14.91 10.82
CA GLU A 175 0.26 16.13 10.08
C GLU A 175 -1.24 16.27 9.78
N ARG A 176 -1.98 15.16 9.79
CA ARG A 176 -3.41 15.11 9.45
C ARG A 176 -4.25 14.31 10.47
N PRO A 177 -4.07 14.48 11.80
CA PRO A 177 -4.78 13.69 12.80
C PRO A 177 -6.31 13.81 12.72
N VAL A 178 -6.82 14.97 12.28
CA VAL A 178 -8.26 15.20 12.09
C VAL A 178 -8.85 14.26 11.04
N VAL A 179 -8.11 13.98 9.95
CA VAL A 179 -8.58 13.09 8.88
C VAL A 179 -8.63 11.64 9.37
N VAL A 180 -7.62 11.22 10.14
CA VAL A 180 -7.57 9.88 10.74
C VAL A 180 -8.75 9.67 11.69
N VAL A 181 -9.01 10.63 12.58
CA VAL A 181 -10.14 10.56 13.52
C VAL A 181 -11.48 10.62 12.79
N ALA A 182 -11.61 11.46 11.76
CA ALA A 182 -12.84 11.54 10.95
C ALA A 182 -13.16 10.21 10.26
N PHE A 183 -12.14 9.48 9.78
CA PHE A 183 -12.33 8.14 9.21
C PHE A 183 -12.91 7.14 10.25
N ILE A 184 -12.38 7.14 11.47
CA ILE A 184 -12.87 6.26 12.55
C ILE A 184 -14.31 6.61 12.92
N ARG A 185 -14.62 7.91 13.07
CA ARG A 185 -15.98 8.39 13.37
C ARG A 185 -16.97 8.09 12.26
N GLY A 186 -16.60 8.30 10.99
CA GLY A 186 -17.43 7.94 9.85
C GLY A 186 -17.72 6.43 9.79
N THR A 187 -16.79 5.61 10.27
CA THR A 187 -17.03 4.16 10.41
C THR A 187 -18.04 3.87 11.52
N HIS A 188 -17.97 4.57 12.66
CA HIS A 188 -18.95 4.46 13.74
C HIS A 188 -20.37 4.86 13.29
N GLU A 189 -20.50 5.99 12.59
CA GLU A 189 -21.77 6.48 12.04
C GLU A 189 -22.39 5.49 11.05
N ALA A 190 -21.57 4.87 10.19
CA ALA A 190 -22.03 3.87 9.24
C ALA A 190 -22.59 2.61 9.92
N ILE A 191 -22.05 2.21 11.08
CA ILE A 191 -22.58 1.09 11.88
C ILE A 191 -23.90 1.47 12.54
N ALA A 192 -23.95 2.67 13.14
CA ALA A 192 -25.16 3.18 13.77
C ALA A 192 -26.33 3.30 12.79
N GLY A 193 -26.05 3.54 11.51
CA GLY A 193 -27.03 3.54 10.42
C GLY A 193 -27.68 2.17 10.12
N GLY A 194 -27.18 1.07 10.70
CA GLY A 194 -27.92 -0.20 10.81
C GLY A 194 -28.18 -0.98 9.51
N THR A 195 -27.56 -0.63 8.38
CA THR A 195 -27.78 -1.36 7.12
C THR A 195 -26.83 -2.54 6.98
N GLN A 196 -27.33 -3.69 6.52
CA GLN A 196 -26.51 -4.90 6.30
C GLN A 196 -25.37 -4.66 5.30
N ARG A 197 -25.58 -3.80 4.30
CA ARG A 197 -24.55 -3.35 3.36
C ARG A 197 -23.49 -2.48 4.02
N GLY A 198 -23.87 -1.68 5.02
CA GLY A 198 -22.97 -0.90 5.87
C GLY A 198 -22.07 -1.80 6.73
N LEU A 199 -22.55 -2.95 7.20
CA LEU A 199 -21.73 -3.88 8.00
C LEU A 199 -20.55 -4.46 7.22
N SER A 200 -20.75 -4.88 5.96
CA SER A 200 -19.65 -5.40 5.13
C SER A 200 -18.61 -4.34 4.77
N ASP A 201 -19.02 -3.10 4.55
CA ASP A 201 -18.08 -2.00 4.22
C ASP A 201 -17.41 -1.42 5.47
N THR A 202 -18.00 -1.57 6.66
CA THR A 202 -17.37 -1.16 7.92
C THR A 202 -16.41 -2.22 8.47
N ALA A 203 -16.60 -3.49 8.09
CA ALA A 203 -15.74 -4.64 8.43
C ALA A 203 -14.25 -4.41 8.11
N TRP A 204 -13.92 -4.08 6.86
CA TRP A 204 -12.53 -3.87 6.48
C TRP A 204 -11.93 -2.60 7.13
N ARG A 205 -12.75 -1.55 7.34
CA ARG A 205 -12.31 -0.26 7.91
C ARG A 205 -11.77 -0.44 9.31
N ARG A 206 -12.47 -1.19 10.17
CA ARG A 206 -12.02 -1.42 11.54
C ARG A 206 -10.88 -2.45 11.62
N SER A 207 -10.81 -3.43 10.72
CA SER A 207 -9.61 -4.28 10.59
C SER A 207 -8.39 -3.45 10.16
N ALA A 208 -8.55 -2.47 9.27
CA ALA A 208 -7.49 -1.53 8.90
C ALA A 208 -7.00 -0.73 10.11
N VAL A 209 -7.91 -0.24 10.97
CA VAL A 209 -7.56 0.42 12.24
C VAL A 209 -6.83 -0.54 13.18
N ALA A 210 -7.26 -1.80 13.28
CA ALA A 210 -6.56 -2.81 14.09
C ALA A 210 -5.12 -3.02 13.60
N PHE A 211 -4.91 -3.12 12.28
CA PHE A 211 -3.58 -3.24 11.70
C PHE A 211 -2.70 -2.01 11.97
N LEU A 212 -3.26 -0.79 11.94
CA LEU A 212 -2.51 0.42 12.31
C LEU A 212 -1.94 0.33 13.74
N GLN A 213 -2.75 -0.16 14.67
CA GLN A 213 -2.38 -0.31 16.08
C GLN A 213 -1.39 -1.47 16.29
N ASP A 214 -1.77 -2.68 15.87
CA ASP A 214 -1.03 -3.92 16.15
C ASP A 214 0.33 -3.99 15.47
N LEU A 215 0.45 -3.38 14.29
CA LEU A 215 1.71 -3.38 13.56
C LEU A 215 2.61 -2.22 13.98
N GLY A 216 2.18 -1.39 14.93
CA GLY A 216 2.94 -0.23 15.39
C GLY A 216 3.21 0.76 14.26
N LEU A 217 2.28 0.90 13.32
CA LEU A 217 2.42 1.80 12.17
C LEU A 217 2.36 3.27 12.57
N LEU A 218 1.88 3.54 13.80
CA LEU A 218 1.84 4.87 14.41
C LEU A 218 2.99 5.10 15.41
N ALA A 219 3.94 4.18 15.54
CA ALA A 219 5.08 4.33 16.44
C ALA A 219 6.02 5.44 15.90
N GLY A 220 5.76 6.66 16.36
CA GLY A 220 6.39 7.91 15.91
C GLY A 220 5.43 9.12 15.98
N ALA A 221 4.12 8.88 15.97
CA ALA A 221 3.13 9.93 16.14
C ALA A 221 3.08 10.45 17.59
N HIS A 222 2.62 11.69 17.78
CA HIS A 222 2.49 12.28 19.11
C HIS A 222 1.50 11.50 20.00
N ALA A 223 1.83 11.31 21.28
CA ALA A 223 1.06 10.47 22.21
C ALA A 223 -0.41 10.89 22.32
N SER A 224 -0.73 12.18 22.23
CA SER A 224 -2.12 12.66 22.26
C SER A 224 -2.95 12.19 21.05
N VAL A 225 -2.33 12.03 19.87
CA VAL A 225 -3.00 11.52 18.66
C VAL A 225 -3.24 10.03 18.82
N VAL A 226 -2.24 9.28 19.26
CA VAL A 226 -2.33 7.83 19.50
C VAL A 226 -3.43 7.55 20.53
N ASN A 227 -3.42 8.22 21.68
CA ASN A 227 -4.44 8.07 22.73
C ASN A 227 -5.85 8.38 22.20
N ARG A 228 -5.99 9.37 21.33
CA ARG A 228 -7.28 9.72 20.71
C ARG A 228 -7.75 8.64 19.73
N ILE A 229 -6.86 8.13 18.88
CA ILE A 229 -7.15 7.03 17.97
C ILE A 229 -7.56 5.79 18.76
N ASP A 230 -6.85 5.46 19.84
CA ASP A 230 -7.16 4.32 20.70
C ASP A 230 -8.52 4.46 21.38
N ALA A 231 -8.85 5.64 21.87
CA ALA A 231 -10.16 5.92 22.46
C ALA A 231 -11.29 5.75 21.43
N GLU A 232 -11.13 6.29 20.22
CA GLU A 232 -12.14 6.19 19.15
C GLU A 232 -12.25 4.74 18.62
N ALA A 233 -11.13 4.01 18.54
CA ALA A 233 -11.13 2.58 18.18
C ALA A 233 -11.85 1.72 19.24
N ALA A 234 -11.65 2.01 20.53
CA ALA A 234 -12.35 1.32 21.61
C ALA A 234 -13.87 1.59 21.59
N LEU A 235 -14.29 2.81 21.21
CA LEU A 235 -15.72 3.10 20.98
C LEU A 235 -16.26 2.31 19.80
N LEU A 236 -15.49 2.20 18.72
CA LEU A 236 -15.83 1.41 17.55
C LEU A 236 -16.02 -0.07 17.88
N ASP A 237 -15.16 -0.65 18.73
CA ASP A 237 -15.28 -2.02 19.22
C ASP A 237 -16.57 -2.26 20.01
N ARG A 238 -16.96 -1.30 20.86
CA ARG A 238 -18.22 -1.39 21.60
C ARG A 238 -19.42 -1.32 20.65
N ALA A 239 -19.38 -0.45 19.65
CA ALA A 239 -20.42 -0.34 18.65
C ALA A 239 -20.60 -1.66 17.87
N PHE A 240 -19.51 -2.27 17.42
CA PHE A 240 -19.57 -3.57 16.74
C PHE A 240 -20.11 -4.68 17.63
N SER A 241 -19.64 -4.75 18.88
CA SER A 241 -20.13 -5.72 19.86
C SER A 241 -21.64 -5.60 20.10
N SER A 242 -22.16 -4.37 20.11
CA SER A 242 -23.61 -4.12 20.24
C SER A 242 -24.41 -4.48 18.98
N SER A 243 -23.80 -4.36 17.79
CA SER A 243 -24.43 -4.66 16.50
C SER A 243 -24.34 -6.13 16.07
N ALA A 244 -23.52 -6.95 16.74
CA ALA A 244 -23.25 -8.36 16.40
C ALA A 244 -24.47 -9.30 16.47
N GLN A 245 -25.65 -8.78 16.81
CA GLN A 245 -26.94 -9.45 16.71
C GLN A 245 -27.48 -9.50 15.26
N CYS A 246 -26.95 -8.69 14.35
CA CYS A 246 -27.31 -8.69 12.94
C CYS A 246 -26.27 -9.50 12.14
N GLY A 247 -26.62 -10.72 11.73
CA GLY A 247 -25.96 -11.56 10.71
C GLY A 247 -24.44 -11.40 10.53
N ARG A 248 -23.66 -12.40 10.97
CA ARG A 248 -22.19 -12.39 10.94
C ARG A 248 -21.64 -12.64 9.52
N PRO A 249 -21.01 -11.67 8.84
CA PRO A 249 -20.28 -11.94 7.62
C PRO A 249 -19.07 -12.86 7.92
N ALA A 250 -18.75 -13.72 6.95
CA ALA A 250 -17.55 -14.55 7.01
C ALA A 250 -16.28 -13.68 6.96
N ALA A 251 -15.24 -14.10 7.69
CA ALA A 251 -13.95 -13.43 7.65
C ALA A 251 -13.35 -13.51 6.24
N PRO A 252 -12.84 -12.39 5.68
CA PRO A 252 -12.02 -12.43 4.49
C PRO A 252 -10.77 -13.30 4.70
N ASP A 253 -10.35 -14.00 3.65
CA ASP A 253 -9.22 -14.93 3.73
C ASP A 253 -7.92 -14.26 4.18
N GLY A 254 -7.44 -14.69 5.35
CA GLY A 254 -6.17 -14.24 5.93
C GLY A 254 -6.27 -13.08 6.92
N VAL A 255 -7.48 -12.59 7.25
CA VAL A 255 -7.67 -11.71 8.41
C VAL A 255 -7.39 -12.52 9.68
N PRO A 256 -6.48 -12.08 10.58
CA PRO A 256 -6.33 -12.73 11.89
C PRO A 256 -7.65 -12.76 12.66
N ALA A 257 -7.94 -13.83 13.39
CA ALA A 257 -9.17 -13.93 14.18
C ALA A 257 -9.35 -12.76 15.16
N ALA A 258 -8.26 -12.25 15.72
CA ALA A 258 -8.27 -11.06 16.58
C ALA A 258 -8.68 -9.76 15.86
N HIS A 259 -8.58 -9.72 14.53
CA HIS A 259 -8.91 -8.57 13.69
C HIS A 259 -10.26 -8.71 12.99
N TRP A 260 -10.94 -9.83 13.21
CA TRP A 260 -12.29 -10.11 12.71
C TRP A 260 -13.25 -10.31 13.88
N TRP A 261 -14.21 -9.40 14.00
CA TRP A 261 -15.01 -9.21 15.23
C TRP A 261 -16.43 -9.76 15.08
N PHE A 262 -16.71 -10.45 13.98
CA PHE A 262 -17.91 -11.28 13.81
C PHE A 262 -17.67 -12.76 14.20
N ASN A 263 -16.53 -13.08 14.81
CA ASN A 263 -16.25 -14.41 15.37
C ASN A 263 -17.12 -14.71 16.59
#